data_AF-A0AAJ2YW34-F1
#
_entry.id   AF-A0AAJ2YW34-F1
#
_cell.length_a   1.000
_cell.length_b   1.000
_cell.length_c   1.000
_cell.angle_alpha   90.00
_cell.angle_beta   90.00
_cell.angle_gamma   90.00
#
_symmetry.space_group_name_H-M   'P 1'
#
loop_
_entity.id
_entity.type
_entity.pdbx_description
1 polymer ?
#
loop_
_entity_poly.entity_id
_entity_poly.type
_entity_poly.pdbx_seq_one_letter_code
_entity_poly.pdbx_strand_id
1 'polypeptide(L)'
;MPTIKTDTMQEASTVSLMMDMEVITGKGMFGSMARRKRITQLWNRAKNNDPLAQKFVADNPTIFDVMKPKQPMMTPIEKAAVSLVNLEERIHELEATISEQRAFLLGMFSEEELDAAVKQLRLNAVSRGTNFPKLQD
;
A
#
# COMPACT_ATOMS: atom_id res chain seq x y z
N MET A 1 -44.60 -27.34 -1.06
CA MET A 1 -44.29 -25.92 -1.32
C MET A 1 -42.94 -25.87 -2.02
N PRO A 2 -42.80 -25.19 -3.17
CA PRO A 2 -41.50 -25.11 -3.83
C PRO A 2 -40.54 -24.27 -2.98
N THR A 3 -39.44 -24.90 -2.55
CA THR A 3 -38.34 -24.25 -1.82
C THR A 3 -37.63 -23.32 -2.80
N ILE A 4 -37.96 -22.03 -2.74
CA ILE A 4 -37.27 -21.03 -3.55
C ILE A 4 -35.82 -21.00 -3.06
N LYS A 5 -34.88 -21.38 -3.92
CA LYS A 5 -33.45 -21.37 -3.62
C LYS A 5 -33.05 -19.91 -3.38
N THR A 6 -32.89 -19.54 -2.12
CA THR A 6 -32.56 -18.19 -1.66
C THR A 6 -31.34 -17.61 -2.38
N ASP A 7 -30.38 -18.49 -2.74
CA ASP A 7 -29.16 -18.13 -3.46
C ASP A 7 -29.46 -17.58 -4.86
N THR A 8 -30.40 -18.20 -5.59
CA THR A 8 -30.80 -17.74 -6.94
C THR A 8 -31.56 -16.41 -6.91
N MET A 9 -32.31 -16.14 -5.84
CA MET A 9 -32.97 -14.84 -5.64
C MET A 9 -31.96 -13.75 -5.30
N GLN A 10 -30.94 -14.07 -4.50
CA GLN A 10 -29.89 -13.13 -4.13
C GLN A 10 -29.03 -12.77 -5.34
N GLU A 11 -28.63 -13.75 -6.15
CA GLU A 11 -27.91 -13.53 -7.41
C GLU A 11 -28.72 -12.66 -8.37
N ALA A 12 -30.00 -12.99 -8.62
CA ALA A 12 -30.88 -12.18 -9.48
C ALA A 12 -31.02 -10.74 -8.95
N SER A 13 -31.16 -10.58 -7.63
CA SER A 13 -31.21 -9.26 -7.00
C SER A 13 -29.90 -8.49 -7.17
N THR A 14 -28.75 -9.16 -7.07
CA THR A 14 -27.43 -8.53 -7.23
C THR A 14 -27.21 -8.10 -8.69
N VAL A 15 -27.60 -8.93 -9.67
CA VAL A 15 -27.56 -8.58 -11.09
C VAL A 15 -28.45 -7.37 -11.39
N SER A 16 -29.68 -7.31 -10.84
CA SER A 16 -30.54 -6.14 -11.01
C SER A 16 -29.89 -4.87 -10.47
N LEU A 17 -29.23 -4.93 -9.30
CA LEU A 17 -28.51 -3.78 -8.74
C LEU A 17 -27.34 -3.32 -9.62
N MET A 18 -26.64 -4.24 -10.28
CA MET A 18 -25.53 -3.93 -11.19
C MET A 18 -26.04 -3.24 -12.46
N MET A 19 -27.07 -3.78 -13.11
CA MET A 19 -27.67 -3.16 -14.31
C MET A 19 -28.21 -1.76 -14.00
N ASP A 20 -28.86 -1.62 -12.85
CA ASP A 20 -29.37 -0.36 -12.33
C ASP A 20 -28.29 0.70 -12.08
N MET A 21 -27.03 0.29 -11.91
CA MET A 21 -25.89 1.19 -11.76
C MET A 21 -25.39 1.74 -13.11
N GLU A 22 -25.57 1.01 -14.21
CA GLU A 22 -25.23 1.45 -15.58
C GLU A 22 -26.26 2.44 -16.13
N VAL A 23 -27.53 2.31 -15.72
CA VAL A 23 -28.67 3.08 -16.28
C VAL A 23 -28.84 4.48 -15.65
N ILE A 24 -28.41 4.72 -14.40
CA ILE A 24 -28.59 6.05 -13.77
C ILE A 24 -27.56 7.05 -14.31
N THR A 25 -27.95 7.77 -15.34
CA THR A 25 -27.38 9.07 -15.78
C THR A 25 -28.24 10.26 -15.36
N GLY A 26 -29.13 10.08 -14.37
CA GLY A 26 -30.04 11.13 -13.89
C GLY A 26 -29.30 12.28 -13.19
N LYS A 27 -29.08 13.39 -13.90
CA LYS A 27 -28.54 14.64 -13.35
C LYS A 27 -29.54 15.25 -12.35
N GLY A 28 -29.33 15.04 -11.04
CA GLY A 28 -30.12 15.66 -9.95
C GLY A 28 -29.87 15.05 -8.56
N MET A 29 -30.20 15.77 -7.48
CA MET A 29 -29.96 15.33 -6.08
C MET A 29 -30.66 14.02 -5.70
N PHE A 30 -31.84 13.74 -6.26
CA PHE A 30 -32.56 12.48 -6.00
C PHE A 30 -31.89 11.28 -6.70
N GLY A 31 -31.40 11.49 -7.93
CA GLY A 31 -30.63 10.48 -8.67
C GLY A 31 -29.31 10.15 -7.97
N SER A 32 -28.64 11.14 -7.37
CA SER A 32 -27.40 10.93 -6.63
C SER A 32 -27.60 10.19 -5.29
N MET A 33 -28.70 10.45 -4.56
CA MET A 33 -29.05 9.69 -3.36
C MET A 33 -29.42 8.24 -3.66
N ALA A 34 -30.24 8.00 -4.69
CA ALA A 34 -30.62 6.65 -5.11
C ALA A 34 -29.39 5.84 -5.54
N ARG A 35 -28.49 6.46 -6.31
CA ARG A 35 -27.21 5.86 -6.70
C ARG A 35 -26.33 5.54 -5.49
N ARG A 36 -26.21 6.46 -4.51
CA ARG A 36 -25.44 6.21 -3.28
C ARG A 36 -25.98 5.04 -2.48
N LYS A 37 -27.31 4.91 -2.33
CA LYS A 37 -27.92 3.76 -1.64
C LYS A 37 -27.58 2.43 -2.33
N ARG A 38 -27.61 2.38 -3.66
CA ARG A 38 -27.24 1.18 -4.44
C ARG A 38 -25.75 0.83 -4.29
N ILE A 39 -24.87 1.83 -4.35
CA ILE A 39 -23.43 1.67 -4.07
C ILE A 39 -23.22 1.05 -2.68
N THR A 40 -23.90 1.57 -1.65
CA THR A 40 -23.82 1.00 -0.29
C THR A 40 -24.33 -0.44 -0.22
N GLN A 41 -25.43 -0.76 -0.92
CA GLN A 41 -25.98 -2.12 -0.94
C GLN A 41 -25.03 -3.12 -1.62
N LEU A 42 -24.49 -2.80 -2.79
CA LEU A 42 -23.52 -3.65 -3.49
C LEU A 42 -22.24 -3.84 -2.67
N TRP A 43 -21.76 -2.78 -2.03
CA TRP A 43 -20.61 -2.84 -1.12
C TRP A 43 -20.84 -3.77 0.08
N ASN A 44 -22.02 -3.68 0.71
CA ASN A 44 -22.37 -4.55 1.84
C ASN A 44 -22.54 -6.02 1.39
N ARG A 45 -23.08 -6.27 0.20
CA ARG A 45 -23.17 -7.63 -0.36
C ARG A 45 -21.80 -8.23 -0.66
N ALA A 46 -20.89 -7.43 -1.23
CA ALA A 46 -19.51 -7.85 -1.44
C ALA A 46 -18.80 -8.21 -0.12
N LYS A 47 -19.04 -7.43 0.94
CA LYS A 47 -18.55 -7.75 2.30
C LYS A 47 -19.17 -9.02 2.89
N ASN A 48 -20.40 -9.35 2.51
CA ASN A 48 -21.10 -10.56 2.94
C ASN A 48 -20.85 -11.77 2.02
N ASN A 49 -19.72 -11.79 1.30
CA ASN A 49 -19.27 -12.89 0.44
C ASN A 49 -20.19 -13.21 -0.76
N ASP A 50 -20.97 -12.25 -1.27
CA ASP A 50 -21.65 -12.40 -2.55
C ASP A 50 -20.62 -12.34 -3.71
N PRO A 51 -20.39 -13.45 -4.46
CA PRO A 51 -19.30 -13.52 -5.45
C PRO A 51 -19.48 -12.55 -6.62
N LEU A 52 -20.72 -12.29 -7.03
CA LEU A 52 -21.03 -11.36 -8.10
C LEU A 52 -20.73 -9.94 -7.63
N ALA A 53 -21.22 -9.56 -6.44
CA ALA A 53 -20.95 -8.24 -5.88
C ALA A 53 -19.45 -7.99 -5.67
N GLN A 54 -18.69 -9.00 -5.22
CA GLN A 54 -17.24 -8.92 -5.08
C GLN A 54 -16.54 -8.64 -6.41
N LYS A 55 -16.89 -9.40 -7.46
CA LYS A 55 -16.35 -9.18 -8.80
C LYS A 55 -16.67 -7.79 -9.32
N PHE A 56 -17.92 -7.33 -9.17
CA PHE A 56 -18.33 -6.01 -9.65
C PHE A 56 -17.65 -4.86 -8.91
N VAL A 57 -17.44 -4.98 -7.59
CA VAL A 57 -16.68 -3.99 -6.80
C VAL A 57 -15.21 -3.96 -7.23
N ALA A 58 -14.61 -5.11 -7.51
CA ALA A 58 -13.23 -5.23 -7.99
C ALA A 58 -13.04 -4.63 -9.40
N ASP A 59 -13.99 -4.89 -10.31
CA ASP A 59 -13.95 -4.42 -11.70
C ASP A 59 -14.25 -2.91 -11.83
N ASN A 60 -14.92 -2.30 -10.83
CA ASN A 60 -15.36 -0.90 -10.89
C ASN A 60 -14.89 -0.04 -9.68
N PRO A 61 -13.58 0.06 -9.40
CA PRO A 61 -13.07 0.65 -8.17
C PRO A 61 -13.46 2.13 -7.98
N THR A 62 -13.53 2.90 -9.07
CA THR A 62 -13.85 4.34 -9.05
C THR A 62 -15.26 4.66 -8.56
N ILE A 63 -16.22 3.72 -8.74
CA ILE A 63 -17.59 3.85 -8.25
C ILE A 63 -17.64 3.72 -6.72
N PHE A 64 -16.77 2.88 -6.16
CA PHE A 64 -16.75 2.52 -4.75
C PHE A 64 -15.68 3.26 -3.93
N ASP A 65 -14.90 4.16 -4.53
CA ASP A 65 -13.90 4.98 -3.82
C ASP A 65 -14.50 5.79 -2.66
N VAL A 66 -15.76 6.19 -2.79
CA VAL A 66 -16.51 6.88 -1.71
C VAL A 66 -16.82 5.99 -0.50
N MET A 67 -16.77 4.66 -0.67
CA MET A 67 -17.02 3.65 0.37
C MET A 67 -15.74 3.12 0.99
N LYS A 68 -14.58 3.34 0.34
CA LYS A 68 -13.29 3.03 0.95
C LYS A 68 -13.13 3.89 2.20
N PRO A 69 -12.66 3.31 3.32
CA PRO A 69 -12.36 4.11 4.49
C PRO A 69 -11.38 5.20 4.05
N LYS A 70 -11.74 6.46 4.29
CA LYS A 70 -10.76 7.54 4.21
C LYS A 70 -9.64 7.11 5.16
N GLN A 71 -8.46 6.81 4.62
CA GLN A 71 -7.30 6.55 5.47
C GLN A 71 -7.24 7.69 6.49
N PRO A 72 -7.00 7.42 7.78
CA PRO A 72 -6.84 8.48 8.76
C PRO A 72 -5.85 9.47 8.16
N MET A 73 -6.30 10.71 7.96
CA MET A 73 -5.46 11.73 7.36
C MET A 73 -4.37 12.03 8.37
N MET A 74 -3.22 11.36 8.23
CA MET A 74 -2.03 11.71 8.98
C MET A 74 -1.71 13.17 8.70
N THR A 75 -1.57 13.93 9.76
CA THR A 75 -1.05 15.29 9.71
C THR A 75 0.33 15.29 9.04
N PRO A 76 0.78 16.42 8.46
CA PRO A 76 2.12 16.50 7.88
C PRO A 76 3.23 16.10 8.86
N ILE A 77 3.05 16.39 10.16
CA ILE A 77 4.02 16.03 11.20
C ILE A 77 4.04 14.53 11.50
N GLU A 78 2.88 13.86 11.51
CA GLU A 78 2.82 12.39 11.66
C GLU A 78 3.45 11.69 10.45
N LYS A 79 3.24 12.21 9.24
CA LYS A 79 3.91 11.68 8.03
C LYS A 79 5.42 11.85 8.10
N ALA A 80 5.90 13.00 8.57
CA ALA A 80 7.32 13.25 8.75
C ALA A 80 7.92 12.31 9.81
N ALA A 81 7.22 12.12 10.93
CA ALA A 81 7.64 11.21 11.99
C ALA A 81 7.73 9.75 11.51
N VAL A 82 6.72 9.26 10.78
CA VAL A 82 6.78 7.91 10.16
C VAL A 82 7.93 7.80 9.18
N SER A 83 8.16 8.83 8.36
CA SER A 83 9.30 8.84 7.44
C SER A 83 10.64 8.80 8.16
N LEU A 84 10.77 9.47 9.32
CA LEU A 84 11.98 9.43 10.12
C LEU A 84 12.22 8.02 10.69
N VAL A 85 11.19 7.42 11.30
CA VAL A 85 11.27 6.05 11.83
C VAL A 85 11.68 5.05 10.75
N ASN A 86 11.07 5.12 9.56
CA ASN A 86 11.42 4.23 8.45
C ASN A 86 12.87 4.43 7.97
N LEU A 87 13.39 5.66 8.04
CA LEU A 87 14.79 5.93 7.69
C LEU A 87 15.74 5.38 8.77
N GLU A 88 15.38 5.49 10.04
CA GLU A 88 16.14 4.91 11.16
C GLU A 88 16.20 3.38 11.07
N GLU A 89 15.08 2.71 10.81
CA GLU A 89 15.04 1.26 10.60
C GLU A 89 15.94 0.84 9.44
N ARG A 90 15.88 1.57 8.32
CA ARG A 90 16.72 1.28 7.16
C ARG A 90 18.21 1.55 7.40
N ILE A 91 18.55 2.52 8.25
CA ILE A 91 19.94 2.74 8.68
C ILE A 91 20.42 1.52 9.46
N HIS A 92 19.63 1.03 10.42
CA HIS A 92 20.00 -0.15 11.20
C HIS A 92 20.16 -1.42 10.35
N GLU A 93 19.29 -1.64 9.37
CA GLU A 93 19.44 -2.76 8.41
C GLU A 93 20.75 -2.65 7.60
N LEU A 94 21.10 -1.43 7.16
CA LEU A 94 22.33 -1.18 6.42
C LEU A 94 23.56 -1.36 7.32
N GLU A 95 23.52 -0.91 8.57
CA GLU A 95 24.59 -1.11 9.55
C GLU A 95 24.83 -2.60 9.82
N ALA A 96 23.76 -3.38 10.00
CA ALA A 96 23.84 -4.83 10.16
C ALA A 96 24.48 -5.49 8.92
N THR A 97 24.04 -5.10 7.72
CA THR A 97 24.60 -5.61 6.45
C THR A 97 26.08 -5.28 6.31
N ILE A 98 26.49 -4.04 6.63
CA ILE A 98 27.90 -3.62 6.58
C ILE A 98 28.72 -4.43 7.59
N SER A 99 28.20 -4.66 8.80
CA SER A 99 28.85 -5.45 9.83
C SER A 99 29.07 -6.91 9.38
N GLU A 100 28.04 -7.54 8.81
CA GLU A 100 28.14 -8.89 8.25
C GLU A 100 29.18 -8.98 7.12
N GLN A 101 29.18 -8.00 6.20
CA GLN A 101 30.17 -7.94 5.13
C GLN A 101 31.59 -7.73 5.67
N ARG A 102 31.77 -6.88 6.69
CA ARG A 102 33.07 -6.69 7.33
C ARG A 102 33.55 -7.98 7.98
N ALA A 103 32.68 -8.68 8.72
CA ALA A 103 33.00 -9.96 9.33
C ALA A 103 33.38 -11.03 8.28
N PHE A 104 32.65 -11.09 7.16
CA PHE A 104 32.98 -11.97 6.04
C PHE A 104 34.37 -11.66 5.46
N LEU A 105 34.67 -10.38 5.20
CA LEU A 105 35.96 -9.96 4.63
C LEU A 105 37.12 -10.19 5.60
N LEU A 106 36.93 -9.99 6.90
CA LEU A 106 37.92 -10.31 7.94
C LEU A 106 38.16 -11.82 8.09
N GLY A 107 37.26 -12.67 7.59
CA GLY A 107 37.50 -14.11 7.44
C GLY A 107 38.46 -14.46 6.29
N MET A 108 38.71 -13.52 5.37
CA MET A 108 39.53 -13.72 4.16
C MET A 108 40.80 -12.87 4.13
N PHE A 109 40.79 -11.70 4.75
CA PHE A 109 41.86 -10.69 4.72
C PHE A 109 42.21 -10.24 6.14
N SER A 110 43.40 -9.65 6.31
CA SER A 110 43.74 -9.03 7.60
C SER A 110 42.96 -7.74 7.83
N GLU A 111 42.83 -7.32 9.10
CA GLU A 111 42.14 -6.07 9.44
C GLU A 111 42.86 -4.86 8.82
N GLU A 112 44.19 -4.87 8.79
CA GLU A 112 45.01 -3.80 8.20
C GLU A 112 44.83 -3.68 6.69
N GLU A 113 44.72 -4.81 5.98
CA GLU A 113 44.48 -4.84 4.53
C GLU A 113 43.09 -4.27 4.19
N LEU A 114 42.08 -4.66 4.97
CA LEU A 114 40.71 -4.21 4.79
C LEU A 114 40.58 -2.70 5.07
N ASP A 115 41.16 -2.23 6.17
CA ASP A 115 41.11 -0.82 6.56
C ASP A 115 41.89 0.07 5.58
N ALA A 116 43.03 -0.39 5.07
CA ALA A 116 43.79 0.31 4.04
C ALA A 116 42.98 0.46 2.74
N ALA A 117 42.31 -0.60 2.29
CA ALA A 117 41.46 -0.58 1.10
C ALA A 117 40.26 0.36 1.26
N VAL A 118 39.56 0.29 2.41
CA VAL A 118 38.43 1.18 2.72
C VAL A 118 38.89 2.64 2.77
N LYS A 119 40.02 2.93 3.40
CA LYS A 119 40.59 4.28 3.49
C LYS A 119 40.94 4.84 2.10
N GLN A 120 41.56 4.04 1.23
CA GLN A 120 41.89 4.45 -0.13
C GLN A 120 40.63 4.74 -0.96
N LEU A 121 39.60 3.89 -0.85
CA LEU A 121 38.32 4.11 -1.52
C LEU A 121 37.60 5.36 -1.02
N ARG A 122 37.60 5.62 0.29
CA ARG A 122 37.03 6.85 0.87
C ARG A 122 37.75 8.10 0.36
N LEU A 123 39.08 8.10 0.33
CA LEU A 123 39.87 9.21 -0.21
C LEU A 123 39.56 9.47 -1.70
N ASN A 124 39.39 8.41 -2.49
CA ASN A 124 39.02 8.50 -3.91
C ASN A 124 37.56 8.93 -4.15
N ALA A 125 36.66 8.72 -3.19
CA ALA A 125 35.29 9.19 -3.27
C ALA A 125 35.19 10.69 -2.91
N VAL A 126 35.92 11.12 -1.87
CA VAL A 126 36.01 12.54 -1.48
C VAL A 126 36.57 13.39 -2.63
N SER A 127 37.55 12.89 -3.39
CA SER A 127 38.09 13.59 -4.57
C SER A 127 37.12 13.66 -5.75
N ARG A 128 36.08 12.83 -5.79
CA ARG A 128 35.00 12.85 -6.79
C ARG A 128 33.80 13.74 -6.40
N GLY A 129 33.90 14.49 -5.30
CA GLY A 129 32.86 15.42 -4.84
C GLY A 129 31.68 14.74 -4.11
N THR A 130 31.78 13.45 -3.79
CA THR A 130 30.80 12.80 -2.91
C THR A 130 31.21 13.05 -1.46
N ASN A 131 30.55 14.00 -0.80
CA ASN A 131 30.73 14.26 0.63
C ASN A 131 30.20 13.07 1.43
N PHE A 132 31.10 12.17 1.85
CA PHE A 132 30.81 11.32 3.00
C PHE A 132 30.89 12.19 4.25
N PRO A 133 29.82 12.33 5.05
CA PRO A 133 29.95 12.89 6.38
C PRO A 133 30.93 12.01 7.15
N LYS A 134 31.96 12.63 7.75
CA LYS A 134 32.85 11.94 8.67
C LYS A 134 31.98 11.33 9.76
N LEU A 135 32.00 10.00 9.90
CA LEU A 135 31.54 9.36 11.12
C LEU A 135 32.44 9.89 12.24
N GLN A 136 31.84 10.42 13.30
CA GLN A 136 32.57 10.91 14.47
C GLN A 136 33.35 9.73 15.10
N ASP A 137 34.57 10.04 15.54
CA ASP A 137 35.49 9.10 16.20
C ASP A 137 34.91 8.52 17.51
#